data_AF-A0A248UN38-F1
#
_entry.id   AF-A0A248UN38-F1
#
_cell.length_a   1.000
_cell.length_b   1.000
_cell.length_c   1.000
_cell.angle_alpha   90.00
_cell.angle_beta   90.00
_cell.angle_gamma   90.00
#
_symmetry.space_group_name_H-M   'P 1'
#
loop_
_entity.id
_entity.type
_entity.pdbx_description
1 polymer ?
#
loop_
_entity_poly.entity_id
_entity_poly.type
_entity_poly.pdbx_seq_one_letter_code
_entity_poly.pdbx_strand_id
1 'polypeptide(L)' 'MIEILLKYLNNILEQDHRFIERITKPMLGFKAFHSASATIADIEVAHMIRKKQFANGNRSPFQVFAELAA' A
#
# COMPACT_ATOMS: atom_id res chain seq x y z
N MET A 1 18.15 19.73 12.35
CA MET A 1 18.51 18.54 11.53
C MET A 1 17.63 17.35 11.85
N ILE A 2 17.56 16.91 13.12
CA ILE A 2 16.69 15.79 13.56
C ILE A 2 15.20 16.05 13.29
N GLU A 3 14.71 17.28 13.55
CA GLU A 3 13.30 17.63 13.31
C GLU A 3 12.88 17.53 11.83
N ILE A 4 13.79 17.80 10.90
CA ILE A 4 13.51 17.71 9.46
C ILE A 4 13.29 16.25 9.05
N LEU A 5 14.09 15.33 9.61
CA LEU A 5 13.97 13.90 9.35
C LEU A 5 12.67 13.33 9.90
N LEU A 6 12.29 13.70 11.13
CA LEU A 6 11.01 13.31 11.73
C LEU A 6 9.83 13.79 10.89
N LYS A 7 9.87 15.05 10.43
CA LYS A 7 8.82 15.64 9.58
C LYS A 7 8.74 14.95 8.22
N TYR A 8 9.88 14.57 7.64
CA TYR A 8 9.94 13.84 6.38
C TYR A 8 9.32 12.44 6.50
N LEU A 9 9.69 11.69 7.55
CA LEU A 9 9.14 10.35 7.78
C LEU A 9 7.64 10.40 8.04
N ASN A 10 7.17 11.38 8.82
CA ASN A 10 5.76 11.56 9.08
C ASN A 10 4.98 11.88 7.78
N ASN A 11 5.53 12.71 6.89
CA ASN A 11 4.89 13.00 5.61
C ASN A 11 4.76 11.75 4.72
N ILE A 12 5.75 10.85 4.72
CA ILE A 12 5.67 9.57 4.00
C ILE A 12 4.56 8.69 4.58
N LEU A 13 4.54 8.54 5.91
CA LEU A 13 3.57 7.69 6.61
C LEU A 13 2.14 8.21 6.38
N GLU A 14 1.93 9.51 6.55
CA GLU A 14 0.65 10.15 6.28
C GLU A 14 0.23 10.03 4.81
N GLN A 15 1.17 10.07 3.87
CA GLN A 15 0.86 9.93 2.45
C GLN A 15 0.36 8.52 2.11
N ASP A 16 1.01 7.49 2.64
CA ASP A 16 0.60 6.11 2.41
C ASP A 16 -0.75 5.82 3.09
N HIS A 17 -0.97 6.34 4.30
CA HIS A 17 -2.27 6.26 4.97
C HIS A 17 -3.39 6.96 4.17
N ARG A 18 -3.16 8.20 3.70
CA ARG A 18 -4.12 8.93 2.84
C ARG A 18 -4.44 8.18 1.55
N PHE A 19 -3.47 7.44 1.00
CA PHE A 19 -3.72 6.64 -0.20
C PHE A 19 -4.71 5.51 0.10
N ILE A 20 -4.51 4.77 1.19
CA ILE A 20 -5.41 3.67 1.61
C ILE A 20 -6.80 4.23 1.88
N GLU A 21 -6.92 5.30 2.68
CA GLU A 21 -8.21 5.94 2.97
C GLU A 21 -8.94 6.40 1.70
N ARG A 22 -8.21 6.94 0.71
CA ARG A 22 -8.81 7.40 -0.54
C ARG A 22 -9.41 6.25 -1.34
N ILE A 23 -8.80 5.06 -1.30
CA ILE A 23 -9.31 3.87 -1.98
C ILE A 23 -10.48 3.26 -1.22
N THR A 24 -10.42 3.22 0.12
CA THR A 24 -11.44 2.58 0.96
C THR A 24 -12.67 3.45 1.23
N LYS A 25 -12.55 4.79 1.26
CA LYS A 25 -13.67 5.73 1.48
C LYS A 25 -14.89 5.54 0.58
N PRO A 26 -14.75 5.32 -0.75
CA PRO A 26 -15.91 5.09 -1.62
C PRO A 26 -16.50 3.67 -1.50
N MET A 27 -15.90 2.76 -0.73
CA MET A 27 -16.42 1.40 -0.54
C MET A 27 -17.54 1.39 0.51
N LEU A 28 -18.50 0.46 0.40
CA LEU A 28 -19.57 0.25 1.38
C LEU A 28 -19.09 -0.44 2.69
N GLY A 29 -17.79 -0.38 2.97
CA GLY A 29 -17.13 -1.09 4.06
C GLY A 29 -16.95 -2.59 3.80
N PHE A 30 -16.30 -3.26 4.75
CA PHE A 30 -16.03 -4.69 4.72
C PHE A 30 -16.98 -5.46 5.63
N LYS A 31 -17.50 -6.59 5.17
CA LYS A 31 -18.40 -7.45 5.96
C LYS A 31 -17.68 -8.33 7.00
N ALA A 32 -16.36 -8.47 6.89
CA ALA A 32 -15.54 -9.27 7.79
C ALA A 32 -14.11 -8.72 7.90
N PHE A 33 -13.48 -8.91 9.07
CA PHE A 33 -12.11 -8.43 9.33
C PHE A 33 -11.06 -9.09 8.43
N HIS A 34 -11.18 -10.41 8.19
CA HIS A 34 -10.23 -11.10 7.32
C HIS A 34 -10.28 -10.54 5.88
N SER A 35 -11.47 -10.22 5.37
CA SER A 35 -11.64 -9.61 4.03
C SER A 35 -11.10 -8.19 3.99
N ALA A 36 -11.30 -7.40 5.05
CA ALA A 36 -10.73 -6.07 5.17
C ALA A 36 -9.19 -6.13 5.15
N SER A 37 -8.62 -7.04 5.94
CA SER A 37 -7.17 -7.22 6.05
C SER A 37 -6.55 -7.64 4.73
N ALA A 38 -7.11 -8.64 4.04
CA ALA A 38 -6.63 -9.08 2.73
C ALA A 38 -6.71 -7.95 1.69
N THR A 39 -7.86 -7.26 1.62
CA THR A 39 -8.04 -6.17 0.65
C THR A 39 -7.06 -5.01 0.90
N ILE A 40 -6.84 -4.61 2.15
CA ILE A 40 -5.88 -3.54 2.48
C ILE A 40 -4.45 -3.98 2.14
N ALA A 41 -4.07 -5.22 2.48
CA ALA A 41 -2.76 -5.77 2.13
C ALA A 41 -2.53 -5.78 0.62
N ASP A 42 -3.52 -6.21 -0.17
CA ASP A 42 -3.43 -6.21 -1.64
C ASP A 42 -3.31 -4.78 -2.20
N ILE A 43 -4.06 -3.82 -1.64
CA ILE A 43 -3.96 -2.40 -2.01
C ILE A 43 -2.54 -1.86 -1.74
N GLU A 44 -1.95 -2.22 -0.60
CA GLU A 44 -0.57 -1.86 -0.25
C GLU A 44 0.43 -2.48 -1.23
N VAL A 45 0.31 -3.77 -1.52
CA VAL A 45 1.15 -4.47 -2.50
C VAL A 45 1.09 -3.78 -3.87
N ALA A 46 -0.12 -3.50 -4.37
CA ALA A 46 -0.30 -2.78 -5.63
C ALA A 46 0.33 -1.38 -5.58
N HIS A 47 0.23 -0.67 -4.45
CA HIS A 47 0.85 0.65 -4.27
C HIS A 47 2.37 0.58 -4.30
N MET A 48 2.97 -0.41 -3.62
CA MET A 48 4.41 -0.62 -3.57
C MET A 48 4.99 -0.99 -4.95
N ILE A 49 4.27 -1.83 -5.72
CA ILE A 49 4.61 -2.16 -7.10
C ILE A 49 4.57 -0.90 -7.97
N ARG A 50 3.54 -0.07 -7.84
CA ARG A 50 3.43 1.21 -8.57
C ARG A 50 4.57 2.18 -8.22
N LYS A 51 5.01 2.21 -6.96
CA LYS A 51 6.17 2.99 -6.51
C LYS A 51 7.52 2.38 -6.92
N LYS A 52 7.54 1.21 -7.58
CA LYS A 52 8.76 0.47 -7.93
C LYS A 52 9.64 0.16 -6.73
N GLN A 53 9.03 -0.13 -5.57
CA GLN A 53 9.75 -0.46 -4.34
C GLN A 53 10.33 -1.88 -4.35
N PHE A 54 9.94 -2.71 -5.31
CA PHE A 54 10.46 -4.07 -5.49
C PHE A 54 11.53 -4.13 -6.58
N ALA A 55 12.54 -4.98 -6.35
CA ALA A 55 13.52 -5.35 -7.37
C ALA A 55 12.84 -6.23 -8.43
N ASN A 56 12.42 -5.59 -9.52
CA ASN A 56 11.62 -6.24 -10.56
C ASN A 56 12.55 -6.96 -11.56
N GLY A 57 13.14 -8.08 -11.15
CA GLY A 57 14.09 -8.89 -11.94
C GLY A 57 13.44 -9.54 -13.16
N ASN A 58 13.09 -8.74 -14.16
CA ASN A 58 12.31 -9.08 -15.36
C ASN A 58 10.89 -9.62 -15.11
N ARG A 59 10.38 -9.56 -13.87
CA ARG A 59 9.01 -9.96 -13.53
C ARG A 59 8.02 -8.89 -13.96
N SER A 60 6.84 -9.33 -14.41
CA SER A 60 5.76 -8.38 -14.68
C SER A 60 5.17 -7.86 -13.35
N PRO A 61 4.65 -6.62 -13.31
CA PRO A 61 3.94 -6.11 -12.13
C PRO A 61 2.81 -7.04 -11.65
N PHE A 62 2.17 -7.74 -12.58
CA PHE A 62 1.13 -8.72 -12.28
C PHE A 62 1.69 -9.98 -11.59
N GLN A 63 2.86 -10.47 -12.02
CA GLN A 63 3.52 -11.61 -11.37
C GLN A 63 3.92 -11.26 -9.93
N VAL A 64 4.52 -10.08 -9.72
CA VAL A 64 4.88 -9.63 -8.37
C VAL A 64 3.64 -9.44 -7.49
N PHE A 65 2.55 -8.92 -8.06
CA PHE A 65 1.29 -8.80 -7.33
C PHE A 65 0.74 -10.18 -6.94
N ALA A 66 0.67 -11.14 -7.87
CA ALA A 66 0.17 -12.49 -7.60
C ALA A 66 1.03 -13.28 -6.60
N GLU A 67 2.34 -12.99 -6.53
CA GLU A 67 3.25 -13.61 -5.55
C GLU A 67 3.10 -13.04 -4.13
N LEU A 68 2.60 -11.81 -3.99
CA LEU A 68 2.60 -11.06 -2.73
C LEU A 68 1.21 -10.79 -2.15
N ALA A 69 0.16 -10.85 -2.98
CA ALA A 69 -1.24 -10.73 -2.57
C ALA A 69 -1.67 -11.94 -1.72
N ALA A 70 -2.60 -11.73 -0.79
CA ALA A 70 -2.95 -12.67 0.30
C ALA A 70 -4.25 -13.46 0.09
#